data_AF-A0A964GR86-F1
#
_entry.id   AF-A0A964GR86-F1
#
_cell.length_a   1.000
_cell.length_b   1.000
_cell.length_c   1.000
_cell.angle_alpha   90.00
_cell.angle_beta   90.00
_cell.angle_gamma   90.00
#
_symmetry.space_group_name_H-M   'P 1'
#
loop_
_entity.id
_entity.type
_entity.pdbx_description
1 polymer ?
#
loop_
_entity_poly.entity_id
_entity_poly.type
_entity_poly.pdbx_seq_one_letter_code
_entity_poly.pdbx_strand_id
1 'polypeptide(L)' 'MENLDALVAQALEAVERAEDITTLEQIRVQFLGKKGELTQVMKTLGNLPAEERPKVGALINDA' A
#
# COMPACT_ATOMS: atom_id res chain seq x y z
N MET A 1 8.29 0.16 -9.02
CA MET A 1 6.87 0.39 -9.32
C MET A 1 6.13 -0.91 -9.54
N GLU A 2 6.68 -1.88 -10.29
CA GLU A 2 6.07 -3.21 -10.47
C GLU A 2 5.61 -3.88 -9.15
N ASN A 3 6.31 -3.65 -8.04
CA ASN A 3 5.92 -4.17 -6.73
C ASN A 3 4.73 -3.42 -6.08
N LEU A 4 4.58 -2.11 -6.34
CA LEU A 4 3.46 -1.30 -5.83
C LEU A 4 2.16 -1.65 -6.57
N ASP A 5 2.19 -1.71 -7.89
CA ASP A 5 1.00 -2.01 -8.70
C ASP A 5 0.47 -3.43 -8.40
N ALA A 6 1.37 -4.40 -8.22
CA ALA A 6 1.02 -5.75 -7.80
C ALA A 6 0.39 -5.77 -6.39
N LEU A 7 0.91 -4.96 -5.46
CA LEU A 7 0.39 -4.87 -4.10
C LEU A 7 -1.01 -4.26 -4.07
N VAL A 8 -1.25 -3.22 -4.87
CA VAL A 8 -2.58 -2.62 -5.04
C VAL A 8 -3.56 -3.63 -5.64
N ALA A 9 -3.16 -4.35 -6.69
CA ALA A 9 -4.00 -5.37 -7.30
C ALA A 9 -4.37 -6.49 -6.30
N GLN A 10 -3.41 -6.96 -5.50
CA GLN A 10 -3.66 -7.95 -4.44
C GLN A 10 -4.61 -7.43 -3.37
N ALA A 11 -4.45 -6.17 -2.94
CA ALA A 11 -5.34 -5.56 -1.96
C ALA A 11 -6.77 -5.45 -2.50
N LEU A 12 -6.94 -5.02 -3.75
CA LEU A 12 -8.25 -4.92 -4.41
C LEU A 12 -8.91 -6.29 -4.55
N GLU A 13 -8.18 -7.30 -5.03
CA GLU A 13 -8.70 -8.67 -5.14
C GLU A 13 -9.08 -9.25 -3.77
N ALA A 14 -8.30 -8.98 -2.72
CA ALA A 14 -8.64 -9.40 -1.36
C ALA A 14 -9.92 -8.72 -0.87
N VAL A 15 -10.09 -7.42 -1.11
CA VAL A 15 -11.30 -6.66 -0.76
C VAL A 15 -12.53 -7.22 -1.51
N GLU A 16 -12.42 -7.49 -2.81
CA GLU A 16 -13.52 -8.05 -3.61
C GLU A 16 -13.97 -9.43 -3.10
N ARG A 17 -13.06 -10.20 -2.53
CA ARG A 17 -13.34 -11.54 -1.97
C ARG A 17 -13.78 -11.53 -0.50
N ALA A 18 -13.77 -10.37 0.16
CA ALA A 18 -14.15 -10.29 1.57
C ALA A 18 -15.68 -10.47 1.73
N GLU A 19 -16.09 -11.52 2.42
CA GLU A 19 -17.52 -11.84 2.61
C GLU A 19 -18.11 -11.20 3.87
N ASP A 20 -17.28 -10.62 4.73
CA ASP A 20 -17.71 -10.00 5.98
C ASP A 20 -16.81 -8.84 6.43
N ILE A 21 -17.33 -8.04 7.36
CA ILE A 21 -16.66 -6.85 7.91
C ILE A 21 -15.38 -7.22 8.67
N THR A 22 -15.32 -8.39 9.30
CA THR A 22 -14.14 -8.82 10.07
C THR A 22 -12.98 -9.09 9.12
N THR A 23 -13.25 -9.77 8.01
CA THR A 23 -12.29 -10.06 6.93
C THR A 23 -11.83 -8.75 6.27
N LEU A 24 -12.77 -7.83 5.98
CA LEU A 24 -12.44 -6.52 5.42
C LEU A 24 -11.51 -5.70 6.35
N GLU A 25 -11.75 -5.74 7.67
CA GLU A 25 -10.91 -5.08 8.65
C GLU A 25 -9.50 -5.70 8.73
N GLN A 26 -9.39 -7.03 8.63
CA GLN A 26 -8.09 -7.70 8.57
C GLN A 26 -7.30 -7.29 7.32
N ILE A 27 -7.95 -7.23 6.16
CA ILE A 27 -7.36 -6.75 4.90
C ILE A 27 -6.90 -5.29 5.07
N ARG A 28 -7.75 -4.42 5.62
CA ARG A 28 -7.38 -3.02 5.91
C ARG A 28 -6.13 -2.92 6.78
N VAL A 29 -6.02 -3.75 7.83
CA VAL A 29 -4.83 -3.76 8.70
C VAL A 29 -3.61 -4.31 7.97
N GLN A 30 -3.75 -5.36 7.15
CA GLN A 30 -2.66 -5.96 6.39
C GLN A 30 -2.02 -4.98 5.41
N PHE A 31 -2.82 -4.25 4.64
CA PHE A 31 -2.28 -3.37 3.61
C PHE A 31 -2.03 -1.94 4.13
N LEU A 32 -2.96 -1.37 4.88
CA LEU A 32 -2.96 0.04 5.30
C LEU A 32 -2.61 0.27 6.78
N GLY A 33 -2.43 -0.79 7.57
CA GLY A 33 -2.06 -0.66 8.98
C GLY A 33 -0.67 -0.04 9.18
N LYS A 34 -0.34 0.35 10.42
CA LYS A 34 0.98 0.96 10.75
C LYS A 34 2.19 0.13 10.33
N LYS A 35 2.02 -1.19 10.25
CA LYS A 35 3.01 -2.17 9.78
C LYS A 35 2.62 -2.81 8.46
N GLY A 36 1.50 -2.38 7.87
CA GLY A 36 0.96 -2.93 6.65
C GLY A 36 1.81 -2.62 5.44
N GLU A 37 1.62 -3.40 4.40
CA GLU A 37 2.53 -3.49 3.26
C GLU A 37 2.70 -2.14 2.54
N LEU A 38 1.61 -1.42 2.25
CA LEU A 38 1.66 -0.09 1.62
C LEU A 38 2.33 0.95 2.54
N THR A 39 2.10 0.86 3.85
CA THR A 39 2.77 1.73 4.83
C THR A 39 4.27 1.46 4.91
N GLN A 40 4.72 0.23 4.67
CA GLN A 40 6.16 -0.07 4.57
C GLN A 40 6.76 0.51 3.29
N VAL A 41 6.05 0.41 2.16
CA VAL A 41 6.47 1.04 0.90
C VAL A 41 6.63 2.55 1.08
N MET A 42 5.67 3.24 1.70
CA MET A 42 5.76 4.65 2.08
C MET A 42 7.04 4.97 2.88
N LYS A 43 7.41 4.12 3.85
CA LYS A 43 8.61 4.36 4.69
C LYS A 43 9.91 4.25 3.90
N THR A 44 9.94 3.49 2.80
CA THR A 44 11.14 3.40 1.94
C THR A 44 11.47 4.72 1.24
N LEU A 45 10.49 5.65 1.12
CA LEU A 45 10.72 7.00 0.60
C LEU A 45 11.82 7.75 1.35
N GLY A 46 11.99 7.49 2.65
CA GLY A 46 13.05 8.09 3.46
C GLY A 46 14.47 7.79 2.93
N ASN A 47 14.62 6.70 2.18
CA ASN A 47 15.90 6.26 1.61
C ASN A 47 16.19 6.89 0.24
N LEU A 48 15.23 7.58 -0.37
CA LEU A 48 15.41 8.20 -1.69
C LEU A 48 16.11 9.57 -1.60
N PRO A 49 16.80 10.01 -2.67
CA PRO A 49 17.28 11.37 -2.80
C PRO A 49 16.14 12.39 -2.64
N ALA A 50 16.44 13.56 -2.06
CA ALA A 50 15.43 14.58 -1.77
C ALA A 50 14.62 15.01 -3.00
N GLU A 51 15.26 15.01 -4.17
CA GLU A 51 14.66 15.39 -5.46
C GLU A 51 13.66 14.35 -5.99
N GLU A 52 13.84 13.07 -5.65
CA GLU A 52 12.97 11.98 -6.10
C GLU A 52 11.77 11.74 -5.18
N ARG A 53 11.90 12.10 -3.90
CA ARG A 53 10.86 11.88 -2.87
C ARG A 53 9.48 12.43 -3.26
N PRO A 54 9.32 13.66 -3.79
CA PRO A 54 7.99 14.19 -4.11
C PRO A 54 7.29 13.38 -5.21
N LYS A 55 8.04 12.98 -6.25
CA LYS A 55 7.50 12.23 -7.38
C LYS A 55 7.08 10.82 -6.97
N VAL A 56 7.95 10.11 -6.25
CA VAL A 56 7.65 8.75 -5.78
C VAL A 56 6.59 8.77 -4.69
N GLY A 57 6.60 9.78 -3.82
CA GLY A 57 5.59 9.95 -2.78
C GLY A 57 4.18 10.19 -3.35
N ALA A 58 4.06 11.01 -4.40
CA ALA A 58 2.79 11.19 -5.10
C ALA A 58 2.27 9.86 -5.67
N LEU A 59 3.12 9.08 -6.34
CA LEU A 59 2.74 7.78 -6.90
C LEU A 59 2.26 6.78 -5.84
N ILE A 60 2.85 6.78 -4.64
CA ILE A 60 2.41 5.92 -3.54
C ILE A 60 1.13 6.44 -2.87
N ASN A 61 0.87 7.75 -2.90
CA ASN A 61 -0.37 8.34 -2.37
C ASN A 61 -1.57 8.12 -3.31
N ASP A 62 -1.34 8.05 -4.62
CA ASP A 62 -2.38 7.81 -5.63
C ASP A 62 -2.82 6.33 -5.69
N ALA A 63 -2.00 5.43 -5.13
CA ALA A 63 -2.22 3.99 -4.99
C ALA A 63 -3.15 3.66 -3.82
#